data_AF-A0A9E3K4U4-F1
#
_entry.id   AF-A0A9E3K4U4-F1
#
_cell.length_a   1.000
_cell.length_b   1.000
_cell.length_c   1.000
_cell.angle_alpha   90.00
_cell.angle_beta   90.00
_cell.angle_gamma   90.00
#
_symmetry.space_group_name_H-M   'P 1'
#
loop_
_entity.id
_entity.type
_entity.pdbx_description
1 polymer ?
#
loop_
_entity_poly.entity_id
_entity_poly.type
_entity_poly.pdbx_seq_one_letter_code
_entity_poly.pdbx_strand_id
1 'polypeptide(L)' 'HRAAIEIGNQMFELTGARSTSSRHGLDRFWRNARVHTLHDPVDDKLRDLGRHALDGTVPEPTAYS' A
#
# COMPACT_ATOMS: atom_id res chain seq x y z
N HIS A 1 0.09 2.14 -3.45
CA HIS A 1 -0.08 1.67 -2.05
C HIS A 1 1.17 1.04 -1.43
N ARG A 2 2.01 0.29 -2.16
CA ARG A 2 3.23 -0.35 -1.60
C ARG A 2 4.16 0.62 -0.85
N ALA A 3 4.45 1.76 -1.47
CA ALA A 3 5.28 2.81 -0.86
C ALA A 3 4.75 3.30 0.51
N ALA A 4 3.43 3.41 0.69
CA ALA A 4 2.84 3.87 1.95
C ALA A 4 3.05 2.85 3.09
N ILE A 5 2.96 1.55 2.79
CA ILE A 5 3.23 0.48 3.76
C ILE A 5 4.73 0.42 4.09
N GLU A 6 5.57 0.53 3.07
CA GLU A 6 7.02 0.47 3.21
C GLU A 6 7.56 1.64 4.03
N ILE A 7 7.23 2.88 3.66
CA ILE A 7 7.65 4.08 4.38
C ILE A 7 7.08 4.11 5.79
N GLY A 8 5.82 3.69 5.96
CA GLY A 8 5.19 3.61 7.28
C GLY A 8 5.91 2.67 8.25
N ASN A 9 6.59 1.65 7.74
CA ASN A 9 7.46 0.78 8.52
C ASN A 9 8.87 1.35 8.69
N GLN A 10 9.53 1.74 7.59
CA GLN A 10 10.94 2.16 7.59
C GLN A 10 11.19 3.50 8.30
N MET A 11 10.19 4.39 8.42
CA MET A 11 10.40 5.70 9.05
C MET A 11 10.90 5.61 10.50
N PHE A 12 10.64 4.50 11.20
CA PHE A 12 11.13 4.27 12.56
C PHE A 12 12.64 4.02 12.62
N GLU A 13 13.24 3.51 11.55
CA GLU A 13 14.68 3.32 11.44
C GLU A 13 15.42 4.67 11.41
N LEU A 14 14.83 5.68 10.75
CA LEU A 14 15.39 7.03 10.66
C LEU A 14 15.13 7.89 11.90
N THR A 15 13.99 7.69 12.56
CA THR A 15 13.55 8.53 13.69
C THR A 15 13.95 7.97 15.06
N GLY A 16 14.36 6.70 15.11
CA GLY A 16 14.90 6.03 16.30
C GLY A 16 13.85 5.68 17.34
N ALA A 17 14.23 4.89 18.35
CA ALA A 17 13.30 4.24 19.28
C ALA A 17 12.30 5.18 20.00
N ARG A 18 12.67 6.44 20.25
CA ARG A 18 11.79 7.43 20.92
C ARG A 18 10.55 7.80 20.10
N SER A 19 10.60 7.63 18.78
CA SER A 19 9.49 7.96 17.89
C SER A 19 8.31 6.98 18.02
N THR A 20 8.52 5.83 18.67
CA THR A 20 7.48 4.84 19.00
C THR A 20 6.55 5.29 20.15
N SER A 21 6.88 6.40 20.82
CA SER A 21 6.02 6.94 21.87
C SER A 21 4.62 7.27 21.32
N SER A 22 3.58 6.78 22.02
CA SER A 22 2.18 6.99 21.67
C SER A 22 1.80 8.48 21.54
N ARG A 23 2.54 9.39 22.20
CA ARG A 23 2.35 10.84 22.07
C ARG A 23 2.53 11.36 20.64
N HIS A 24 3.37 10.69 19.84
CA HIS A 24 3.62 11.07 18.45
C HIS A 24 2.63 10.39 17.49
N GLY A 25 2.14 9.21 17.86
CA GLY A 25 1.13 8.45 17.12
C GLY A 25 1.53 8.14 15.67
N LEU A 26 2.82 7.98 15.37
CA LEU A 26 3.34 7.80 14.01
C LEU A 26 2.90 6.48 13.38
N ASP A 27 2.61 5.48 14.22
CA ASP A 27 2.05 4.19 13.83
C ASP A 27 0.70 4.31 13.09
N ARG A 28 -0.03 5.42 13.29
CA ARG A 28 -1.33 5.67 12.63
C ARG A 28 -1.24 5.64 11.11
N PHE A 29 -0.13 6.11 10.54
CA PHE A 29 0.04 6.17 9.10
C PHE A 29 0.14 4.77 8.51
N TRP A 30 0.94 3.90 9.14
CA TRP A 30 1.02 2.49 8.76
C TRP A 30 -0.32 1.77 8.95
N ARG A 31 -1.00 1.95 10.10
CA ARG A 31 -2.31 1.30 10.36
C ARG A 31 -3.36 1.70 9.34
N ASN A 32 -3.49 2.99 9.04
CA ASN A 32 -4.46 3.50 8.08
C ASN A 32 -4.16 2.98 6.67
N ALA A 33 -2.89 3.04 6.25
CA ALA A 33 -2.49 2.48 4.97
C ALA A 33 -2.80 0.98 4.92
N ARG A 34 -2.43 0.20 5.95
CA ARG A 34 -2.64 -1.24 5.98
C ARG A 34 -4.11 -1.61 5.78
N VAL A 35 -5.02 -0.94 6.49
CA VAL A 35 -6.46 -1.18 6.34
C VAL A 35 -6.96 -0.78 4.95
N HIS A 36 -6.62 0.41 4.49
CA HIS A 36 -7.12 0.92 3.20
C HIS A 36 -6.64 0.07 2.01
N THR A 37 -5.40 -0.42 2.07
CA THR A 37 -4.80 -1.21 1.00
C THR A 37 -5.34 -2.63 0.86
N LEU A 38 -6.14 -3.10 1.82
CA LEU A 38 -6.82 -4.39 1.73
C LEU A 38 -8.12 -4.33 0.91
N HIS A 39 -8.60 -3.13 0.57
CA HIS A 39 -9.84 -2.95 -0.20
C HIS A 39 -9.72 -3.56 -1.60
N ASP A 40 -8.59 -3.29 -2.28
CA ASP A 40 -8.33 -3.79 -3.62
C ASP A 40 -7.09 -4.68 -3.60
N PRO A 41 -7.21 -5.97 -3.91
CA PRO A 41 -6.07 -6.86 -4.00
C PRO A 41 -5.05 -6.34 -5.02
N VAL A 42 -3.84 -6.07 -4.54
CA VAL A 42 -2.72 -5.61 -5.38
C VAL A 42 -2.40 -6.60 -6.50
N ASP A 43 -2.58 -7.88 -6.22
CA ASP A 43 -2.27 -8.96 -7.15
C ASP A 43 -3.21 -8.96 -8.35
N ASP A 44 -4.49 -8.63 -8.16
CA ASP A 44 -5.44 -8.47 -9.27
C ASP A 44 -5.06 -7.29 -10.17
N LYS A 45 -4.72 -6.14 -9.57
CA LYS A 45 -4.21 -4.98 -10.33
C LYS A 45 -2.93 -5.31 -11.11
N LEU A 46 -2.02 -6.08 -10.52
CA LEU A 46 -0.78 -6.50 -11.20
C LEU A 46 -1.04 -7.50 -12.32
N ARG A 47 -2.00 -8.41 -12.15
CA ARG A 47 -2.43 -9.32 -13.21
C ARG A 47 -2.97 -8.56 -14.40
N ASP A 48 -3.81 -7.56 -14.16
CA ASP A 48 -4.44 -6.77 -15.21
C ASP A 48 -3.43 -5.90 -15.95
N LEU A 49 -2.50 -5.27 -15.21
CA LEU A 49 -1.34 -4.57 -15.81
C LEU A 49 -0.44 -5.51 -16.62
N GLY A 50 -0.18 -6.71 -16.10
CA GLY A 50 0.62 -7.73 -16.77
C GLY A 50 -0.02 -8.22 -18.06
N ARG A 51 -1.33 -8.45 -18.05
CA ARG A 51 -2.10 -8.81 -19.24
C ARG A 51 -2.00 -7.71 -20.28
N HIS A 52 -2.32 -6.48 -19.91
CA HIS A 52 -2.21 -5.34 -20.81
C HIS A 52 -0.80 -5.16 -21.41
N ALA A 53 0.24 -5.32 -20.59
CA ALA A 53 1.63 -5.21 -21.06
C ALA A 53 2.06 -6.35 -22.02
N LEU A 54 1.48 -7.55 -21.88
CA LEU A 54 1.84 -8.72 -22.69
C LEU A 54 1.02 -8.87 -23.96
N ASP A 55 -0.29 -8.56 -23.92
CA ASP A 55 -1.21 -8.83 -25.03
C ASP A 55 -2.11 -7.64 -25.41
N GLY A 56 -1.98 -6.50 -24.72
CA GLY A 56 -2.76 -5.29 -24.98
C GLY A 56 -4.19 -5.31 -24.43
N THR A 57 -4.62 -6.38 -23.77
CA THR A 57 -5.99 -6.48 -23.23
C THR A 57 -6.21 -5.43 -22.15
N VAL A 58 -7.26 -4.63 -22.30
CA VAL A 58 -7.67 -3.66 -21.28
C VAL A 58 -8.46 -4.37 -20.16
N PRO A 59 -8.34 -3.93 -18.90
CA PRO A 59 -9.12 -4.50 -17.79
C PRO A 59 -10.63 -4.28 -18.02
N GLU A 60 -11.47 -5.24 -17.65
CA GLU A 60 -12.92 -5.04 -17.68
C GLU A 60 -13.32 -3.99 -16.64
N PRO A 61 -14.11 -2.95 -16.99
CA PRO A 61 -14.56 -1.96 -16.04
C PRO A 61 -15.48 -2.60 -15.00
N THR A 62 -15.01 -2.72 -13.77
CA THR A 62 -15.80 -3.12 -12.61
C THR A 62 -15.67 -2.06 -11.52
N ALA A 63 -16.46 -2.15 -10.45
CA ALA A 63 -16.32 -1.26 -9.29
C ALA A 63 -14.92 -1.33 -8.61
N TYR A 64 -14.11 -2.33 -8.98
CA TYR A 64 -12.79 -2.60 -8.41
C TYR A 64 -11.68 -2.68 -9.47
N SER A 65 -11.96 -2.33 -10.74
CA SER A 65 -10.99 -2.34 -11.85
C SER A 65 -10.42 -0.97 -12.16
#